data_AF-A0A9N7UDZ2-F1
#
_entry.id   AF-A0A9N7UDZ2-F1
#
_cell.length_a   1.000
_cell.length_b   1.000
_cell.length_c   1.000
_cell.angle_alpha   90.00
_cell.angle_beta   90.00
_cell.angle_gamma   90.00
#
_symmetry.space_group_name_H-M   'P 1'
#
loop_
_entity.id
_entity.type
_entity.pdbx_description
1 polymer ?
#
loop_
_entity_poly.entity_id
_entity_poly.type
_entity_poly.pdbx_seq_one_letter_code
_entity_poly.pdbx_strand_id
1 'polypeptide(L)'
;MSGRQSNKLPNNLPQLQNLIKRDPQSYVEEFSQQFRHYQSNVHIFKLQPDKPNKELAELVMFLAQVSHCYLQQLSGFPQELSGLLLSYHTVLQPDLRMTFCKAMILLRNKNLIDPTCLLELFFELLRCHDKLLRKTLYTHIVVDIKNINAKHKNNKVNTTLQNFMYTMLRDSNPIAAKISLDVMAELYKRNIWNDAKTVNVITTACFCKVTKIVVAGLKFFLGKDEDEKNDSDSDSEPEGPTTRDVMVKYSTGRKTSKNKKKMEKAMKVLKKHKKKAKVEVFNFSAIHLIHDPQDFSEKLLKQLESSKERFRG
;
A
#
# COMPACT_ATOMS: atom_id res chain seq x y z
N MET A 1 7.71 49.45 20.91
CA MET A 1 7.74 49.05 19.50
C MET A 1 8.40 47.69 19.40
N SER A 2 7.61 46.63 19.21
CA SER A 2 8.12 45.25 19.13
C SER A 2 8.44 44.94 17.68
N GLY A 3 9.72 44.69 17.39
CA GLY A 3 10.22 44.48 16.03
C GLY A 3 9.51 43.33 15.34
N ARG A 4 8.80 43.64 14.26
CA ARG A 4 8.31 42.67 13.29
C ARG A 4 9.47 41.81 12.80
N GLN A 5 9.46 40.51 13.11
CA GLN A 5 10.16 39.48 12.33
C GLN A 5 9.49 39.31 10.95
N SER A 6 9.15 40.40 10.25
CA SER A 6 8.43 40.37 8.98
C SER A 6 9.38 40.10 7.83
N ASN A 7 9.09 39.01 7.09
CA ASN A 7 9.43 38.73 5.67
C ASN A 7 10.11 37.38 5.37
N LYS A 8 10.32 36.49 6.35
CA LYS A 8 10.78 35.11 6.06
C LYS A 8 9.70 34.03 6.17
N LEU A 9 8.51 34.38 6.65
CA LEU A 9 7.38 33.44 6.81
C LEU A 9 6.93 32.76 5.51
N PRO A 10 6.83 33.46 4.36
CA PRO A 10 6.46 32.82 3.09
C PRO A 10 7.50 31.80 2.61
N ASN A 11 8.78 31.99 2.95
CA ASN A 11 9.86 31.13 2.49
C ASN A 11 10.11 29.93 3.42
N ASN A 12 9.42 29.84 4.55
CA ASN A 12 9.54 28.74 5.51
C ASN A 12 8.23 27.95 5.59
N LEU A 13 8.01 27.07 4.60
CA LEU A 13 6.79 26.26 4.49
C LEU A 13 6.49 25.44 5.76
N PRO A 14 7.46 24.79 6.44
CA PRO A 14 7.19 24.08 7.69
C PRO A 14 6.64 24.97 8.81
N GLN A 15 7.18 26.18 8.96
CA GLN A 15 6.70 27.13 9.97
C GLN A 15 5.30 27.62 9.62
N LEU A 16 5.07 28.02 8.36
CA LEU A 16 3.77 28.45 7.88
C LEU A 16 2.70 27.36 8.04
N GLN A 17 3.05 26.12 7.73
CA GLN A 17 2.17 24.96 7.91
C GLN A 17 1.72 24.80 9.37
N ASN A 18 2.62 24.96 10.34
CA ASN A 18 2.29 24.86 11.76
C ASN A 18 1.39 26.00 12.23
N LEU A 19 1.60 27.20 11.70
CA LEU A 19 0.79 28.38 12.01
C LEU A 19 -0.62 28.25 11.43
N ILE A 20 -0.74 27.87 10.15
CA ILE A 20 -2.03 27.58 9.49
C ILE A 20 -2.82 26.53 10.26
N LYS A 21 -2.17 25.45 10.70
CA LYS A 21 -2.86 24.39 11.47
C LYS A 21 -3.41 24.86 12.82
N ARG A 22 -2.87 25.95 13.38
CA ARG A 22 -3.33 26.54 14.66
C ARG A 22 -4.44 27.55 14.44
N ASP A 23 -4.31 28.39 13.43
CA ASP A 23 -5.28 29.45 13.12
C ASP A 23 -5.37 29.68 11.61
N PRO A 24 -6.18 28.88 10.88
CA PRO A 24 -6.27 29.00 9.43
C PRO A 24 -6.74 30.37 8.93
N GLN A 25 -7.60 31.06 9.68
CA GLN A 25 -8.21 32.31 9.20
C GLN A 25 -7.18 33.45 9.09
N SER A 26 -6.21 33.48 9.99
CA SER A 26 -5.18 34.52 10.01
C SER A 26 -4.11 34.38 8.93
N TYR A 27 -4.00 33.22 8.26
CA TYR A 27 -2.93 32.93 7.27
C TYR A 27 -3.48 32.65 5.86
N VAL A 28 -4.67 33.15 5.54
CA VAL A 28 -5.31 32.95 4.22
C VAL A 28 -4.50 33.62 3.11
N GLU A 29 -3.91 34.79 3.37
CA GLU A 29 -3.14 35.54 2.37
C GLU A 29 -1.83 34.83 2.03
N GLU A 30 -1.08 34.38 3.04
CA GLU A 30 0.15 33.61 2.87
C GLU A 30 -0.13 32.26 2.19
N PHE A 31 -1.21 31.59 2.59
CA PHE A 31 -1.65 30.38 1.89
C PHE A 31 -1.95 30.67 0.41
N SER A 32 -2.69 31.73 0.11
CA SER A 32 -3.03 32.11 -1.27
C SER A 32 -1.79 32.46 -2.10
N GLN A 33 -0.77 33.06 -1.48
CA GLN A 33 0.52 33.30 -2.12
C GLN A 33 1.21 31.98 -2.50
N GLN A 34 1.28 31.02 -1.57
CA GLN A 34 1.87 29.70 -1.86
C GLN A 34 1.05 28.89 -2.87
N PHE A 35 -0.28 29.03 -2.85
CA PHE A 35 -1.14 28.35 -3.81
C PHE A 35 -0.92 28.89 -5.24
N ARG A 36 -0.83 30.21 -5.42
CA ARG A 36 -0.44 30.81 -6.71
C ARG A 36 0.95 30.36 -7.16
N HIS A 37 1.89 30.28 -6.22
CA HIS A 37 3.24 29.81 -6.50
C HIS A 37 3.25 28.35 -6.99
N TYR A 38 2.46 27.48 -6.36
CA TYR A 38 2.22 26.11 -6.81
C TYR A 38 1.64 26.09 -8.23
N GLN A 39 0.61 26.89 -8.52
CA GLN A 39 -0.01 26.93 -9.85
C GLN A 39 0.97 27.33 -10.95
N SER A 40 1.81 28.34 -10.69
CA SER A 40 2.88 28.74 -11.62
C SER A 40 3.89 27.62 -11.84
N ASN A 41 4.32 26.95 -10.77
CA ASN A 41 5.26 25.83 -10.84
C ASN A 41 4.66 24.62 -11.60
N VAL A 42 3.37 24.34 -11.45
CA VAL A 42 2.68 23.31 -12.24
C VAL A 42 2.65 23.68 -13.73
N HIS A 43 2.43 24.95 -14.06
CA HIS A 43 2.47 25.41 -15.45
C HIS A 43 3.85 25.21 -16.08
N ILE A 44 4.91 25.58 -15.36
CA ILE A 44 6.29 25.37 -15.81
C ILE A 44 6.60 23.88 -15.95
N PHE A 45 6.18 23.07 -14.97
CA PHE A 45 6.35 21.62 -14.99
C PHE A 45 5.68 20.98 -16.21
N LYS A 46 4.47 21.41 -16.60
CA LYS A 46 3.79 20.89 -17.79
C LYS A 46 4.57 21.15 -19.09
N LEU A 47 5.41 22.17 -19.13
CA LEU A 47 6.28 22.46 -20.28
C LEU A 47 7.55 21.59 -20.28
N GLN A 48 8.06 21.22 -19.10
CA GLN A 48 9.30 20.46 -18.93
C GLN A 48 9.14 19.39 -17.82
N PRO A 49 8.36 18.33 -18.06
CA PRO A 49 7.99 17.35 -17.03
C PRO A 49 9.11 16.38 -16.64
N ASP A 50 10.18 16.34 -17.43
CA ASP A 50 11.38 15.53 -17.23
C ASP A 50 12.37 16.15 -16.24
N LYS A 51 12.26 17.45 -15.94
CA LYS A 51 13.18 18.15 -15.05
C LYS A 51 12.82 17.96 -13.58
N PRO A 52 13.83 17.85 -12.68
CA PRO A 52 13.57 17.86 -11.26
C PRO A 52 13.05 19.22 -10.82
N ASN A 53 11.97 19.23 -10.04
CA ASN A 53 11.41 20.45 -9.46
C ASN A 53 11.22 20.25 -7.95
N LYS A 54 12.23 20.65 -7.16
CA LYS A 54 12.22 20.55 -5.69
C LYS A 54 11.18 21.46 -5.07
N GLU A 55 11.03 22.67 -5.61
CA GLU A 55 10.08 23.66 -5.13
C GLU A 55 8.63 23.16 -5.29
N LEU A 56 8.30 22.58 -6.45
CA LEU A 56 7.01 21.93 -6.67
C LEU A 56 6.78 20.76 -5.68
N ALA A 57 7.81 19.96 -5.40
CA ALA A 57 7.72 18.88 -4.42
C ALA A 57 7.36 19.40 -3.01
N GLU A 58 8.04 20.46 -2.56
CA GLU A 58 7.81 21.10 -1.27
C GLU A 58 6.41 21.74 -1.19
N LEU A 59 6.00 22.45 -2.24
CA LEU A 59 4.68 23.07 -2.34
C LEU A 59 3.56 22.03 -2.31
N VAL A 60 3.70 20.94 -3.07
CA VAL A 60 2.71 19.84 -3.09
C VAL A 60 2.57 19.21 -1.70
N MET A 61 3.67 18.97 -1.00
CA MET A 61 3.63 18.43 0.37
C MET A 61 3.01 19.43 1.35
N PHE A 62 3.34 20.72 1.24
CA PHE A 62 2.74 21.77 2.04
C PHE A 62 1.22 21.82 1.85
N LEU A 63 0.74 21.89 0.61
CA LEU A 63 -0.69 21.92 0.29
C LEU A 63 -1.40 20.66 0.79
N ALA A 64 -0.81 19.47 0.62
CA ALA A 64 -1.38 18.23 1.14
C ALA A 64 -1.48 18.23 2.68
N GLN A 65 -0.56 18.89 3.38
CA GLN A 65 -0.58 19.01 4.84
C GLN A 65 -1.59 20.02 5.37
N VAL A 66 -1.87 21.10 4.65
CA VAL A 66 -2.86 22.12 5.05
C VAL A 66 -4.24 21.94 4.41
N SER A 67 -4.40 21.01 3.47
CA SER A 67 -5.65 20.67 2.76
C SER A 67 -6.95 20.72 3.58
N HIS A 68 -6.97 20.02 4.71
CA HIS A 68 -8.11 20.01 5.65
C HIS A 68 -8.53 21.38 6.22
N CYS A 69 -7.64 22.38 6.20
CA CYS A 69 -7.91 23.74 6.67
C CYS A 69 -8.59 24.61 5.59
N TYR A 70 -8.39 24.30 4.30
CA TYR A 70 -8.82 25.10 3.16
C TYR A 70 -9.54 24.25 2.11
N LEU A 71 -10.63 23.59 2.52
CA LEU A 71 -11.35 22.61 1.70
C LEU A 71 -11.93 23.18 0.39
N GLN A 72 -12.43 24.42 0.44
CA GLN A 72 -13.02 25.06 -0.74
C GLN A 72 -11.95 25.39 -1.79
N GLN A 73 -10.86 26.02 -1.33
CA GLN A 73 -9.76 26.45 -2.20
C GLN A 73 -8.99 25.26 -2.80
N LEU A 74 -8.86 24.16 -2.06
CA LEU A 74 -8.12 22.97 -2.49
C LEU A 74 -9.02 21.84 -3.01
N SER A 75 -10.27 22.13 -3.35
CA SER A 75 -11.23 21.13 -3.86
C SER A 75 -10.75 20.45 -5.15
N GLY A 76 -10.08 21.18 -6.04
CA GLY A 76 -9.53 20.66 -7.30
C GLY A 76 -8.09 20.11 -7.23
N PHE A 77 -7.42 20.27 -6.09
CA PHE A 77 -6.02 19.87 -5.93
C PHE A 77 -5.79 18.36 -6.10
N PRO A 78 -6.61 17.46 -5.50
CA PRO A 78 -6.46 16.01 -5.72
C PRO A 78 -6.59 15.58 -7.19
N GLN A 79 -7.53 16.19 -7.92
CA GLN A 79 -7.80 15.87 -9.32
C GLN A 79 -6.65 16.35 -10.21
N GLU A 80 -6.09 17.54 -9.93
CA GLU A 80 -4.92 18.03 -10.65
C GLU A 80 -3.71 17.11 -10.43
N LEU A 81 -3.40 16.73 -9.18
CA LEU A 81 -2.31 15.80 -8.89
C LEU A 81 -2.51 14.43 -9.58
N SER A 82 -3.74 13.93 -9.59
CA SER A 82 -4.09 12.68 -10.29
C SER A 82 -3.83 12.82 -11.79
N GLY A 83 -4.26 13.93 -12.40
CA GLY A 83 -4.03 14.21 -13.81
C GLY A 83 -2.55 14.34 -14.17
N LEU A 84 -1.75 15.00 -13.32
CA LEU A 84 -0.30 15.09 -13.50
C LEU A 84 0.38 13.72 -13.42
N LEU A 85 0.00 12.89 -12.44
CA LEU A 85 0.51 11.52 -12.34
C LEU A 85 0.12 10.70 -13.56
N LEU A 86 -1.15 10.67 -13.97
CA LEU A 86 -1.60 9.89 -15.12
C LEU A 86 -0.97 10.34 -16.45
N SER A 87 -0.76 11.64 -16.64
CA SER A 87 -0.23 12.17 -17.89
C SER A 87 1.28 11.99 -18.03
N TYR A 88 2.02 12.08 -16.91
CA TYR A 88 3.48 12.18 -16.93
C TYR A 88 4.20 11.05 -16.17
N HIS A 89 3.50 10.03 -15.64
CA HIS A 89 4.13 9.02 -14.77
C HIS A 89 5.35 8.33 -15.37
N THR A 90 5.50 8.21 -16.69
CA THR A 90 6.70 7.60 -17.31
C THR A 90 7.90 8.54 -17.35
N VAL A 91 7.67 9.84 -17.51
CA VAL A 91 8.71 10.87 -17.71
C VAL A 91 9.13 11.54 -16.40
N LEU A 92 8.22 11.57 -15.43
CA LEU A 92 8.40 12.26 -14.15
C LEU A 92 9.63 11.73 -13.38
N GLN A 93 10.38 12.62 -12.76
CA GLN A 93 11.51 12.23 -11.92
C GLN A 93 11.07 11.34 -10.74
N PRO A 94 11.80 10.25 -10.40
CA PRO A 94 11.38 9.29 -9.37
C PRO A 94 11.02 9.94 -8.02
N ASP A 95 11.82 10.90 -7.54
CA ASP A 95 11.60 11.57 -6.27
C ASP A 95 10.33 12.44 -6.25
N LEU A 96 10.09 13.18 -7.34
CA LEU A 96 8.89 13.99 -7.48
C LEU A 96 7.64 13.10 -7.60
N ARG A 97 7.74 11.98 -8.33
CA ARG A 97 6.66 10.98 -8.47
C ARG A 97 6.30 10.38 -7.12
N MET A 98 7.30 9.97 -6.35
CA MET A 98 7.13 9.49 -4.99
C MET A 98 6.48 10.57 -4.09
N THR A 99 6.85 11.83 -4.26
CA THR A 99 6.30 12.96 -3.49
C THR A 99 4.81 13.17 -3.78
N PHE A 100 4.41 13.13 -5.06
CA PHE A 100 3.00 13.22 -5.46
C PHE A 100 2.19 12.04 -4.90
N CYS A 101 2.72 10.82 -4.97
CA CYS A 101 2.06 9.66 -4.35
C CYS A 101 1.92 9.82 -2.83
N LYS A 102 2.95 10.29 -2.12
CA LYS A 102 2.88 10.56 -0.67
C LYS A 102 1.86 11.64 -0.33
N ALA A 103 1.75 12.69 -1.14
CA ALA A 103 0.75 13.74 -0.97
C ALA A 103 -0.67 13.17 -1.14
N MET A 104 -0.91 12.34 -2.17
CA MET A 104 -2.19 11.66 -2.38
C MET A 104 -2.56 10.72 -1.22
N ILE A 105 -1.59 9.95 -0.70
CA ILE A 105 -1.76 9.11 0.51
C ILE A 105 -2.14 9.98 1.72
N LEU A 106 -1.50 11.14 1.90
CA LEU A 106 -1.81 12.02 3.02
C LEU A 106 -3.23 12.58 2.95
N LEU A 107 -3.67 12.98 1.74
CA LEU A 107 -5.04 13.43 1.49
C LEU A 107 -6.06 12.32 1.75
N ARG A 108 -5.73 11.08 1.37
CA ARG A 108 -6.53 9.88 1.66
C ARG A 108 -6.69 9.62 3.14
N ASN A 109 -5.60 9.67 3.90
CA ASN A 109 -5.61 9.46 5.34
C ASN A 109 -6.46 10.50 6.09
N LYS A 110 -6.68 11.67 5.48
CA LYS A 110 -7.58 12.72 5.97
C LYS A 110 -9.01 12.60 5.44
N ASN A 111 -9.32 11.53 4.70
CA ASN A 111 -10.61 11.29 4.04
C ASN A 111 -11.02 12.39 3.05
N LEU A 112 -10.05 13.05 2.41
CA LEU A 112 -10.31 14.10 1.40
C LEU A 112 -10.39 13.55 -0.03
N ILE A 113 -10.07 12.27 -0.23
CA ILE A 113 -10.10 11.58 -1.53
C ILE A 113 -10.86 10.26 -1.39
N ASP A 114 -11.68 9.97 -2.40
CA ASP A 114 -12.35 8.69 -2.57
C ASP A 114 -11.33 7.54 -2.70
N PRO A 115 -11.50 6.42 -1.97
CA PRO A 115 -10.55 5.32 -2.02
C PRO A 115 -10.45 4.69 -3.40
N THR A 116 -11.57 4.55 -4.10
CA THR A 116 -11.62 3.82 -5.36
C THR A 116 -10.79 4.54 -6.40
N CYS A 117 -10.98 5.86 -6.58
CA CYS A 117 -10.20 6.64 -7.52
C CYS A 117 -8.69 6.61 -7.23
N LEU A 118 -8.30 6.67 -5.95
CA LEU A 118 -6.89 6.62 -5.57
C LEU A 118 -6.25 5.25 -5.83
N LEU A 119 -6.95 4.17 -5.47
CA LEU A 119 -6.43 2.82 -5.60
C LEU A 119 -6.30 2.43 -7.07
N GLU A 120 -7.27 2.79 -7.92
CA GLU A 120 -7.19 2.63 -9.37
C GLU A 120 -5.95 3.35 -9.93
N LEU A 121 -5.73 4.62 -9.57
CA LEU A 121 -4.52 5.35 -9.93
C LEU A 121 -3.24 4.63 -9.48
N PHE A 122 -3.21 4.10 -8.26
CA PHE A 122 -2.01 3.44 -7.75
C PHE A 122 -1.71 2.12 -8.45
N PHE A 123 -2.74 1.36 -8.83
CA PHE A 123 -2.56 0.18 -9.66
C PHE A 123 -2.01 0.53 -11.05
N GLU A 124 -2.52 1.58 -11.69
CA GLU A 124 -1.96 2.08 -12.96
C GLU A 124 -0.48 2.44 -12.81
N LEU A 125 -0.10 3.11 -11.72
CA LEU A 125 1.28 3.50 -11.45
C LEU A 125 2.25 2.32 -11.18
N LEU A 126 1.75 1.09 -10.95
CA LEU A 126 2.61 -0.09 -10.77
C LEU A 126 3.42 -0.44 -12.02
N ARG A 127 3.03 0.07 -13.19
CA ARG A 127 3.79 -0.09 -14.45
C ARG A 127 5.10 0.69 -14.48
N CYS A 128 5.27 1.68 -13.60
CA CYS A 128 6.48 2.50 -13.56
C CYS A 128 7.70 1.65 -13.21
N HIS A 129 8.83 1.90 -13.88
CA HIS A 129 10.11 1.21 -13.66
C HIS A 129 10.85 1.69 -12.39
N ASP A 130 10.15 1.83 -11.27
CA ASP A 130 10.69 2.24 -9.97
C ASP A 130 10.35 1.19 -8.89
N LYS A 131 11.36 0.50 -8.38
CA LYS A 131 11.19 -0.58 -7.38
C LYS A 131 10.70 -0.04 -6.04
N LEU A 132 11.21 1.12 -5.61
CA LEU A 132 10.85 1.71 -4.31
C LEU A 132 9.40 2.18 -4.36
N LEU A 133 9.00 2.88 -5.42
CA LEU A 133 7.62 3.30 -5.64
C LEU A 133 6.67 2.11 -5.61
N ARG A 134 6.94 1.06 -6.39
CA ARG A 134 6.07 -0.13 -6.41
C ARG A 134 5.92 -0.77 -5.03
N LYS A 135 6.99 -0.86 -4.23
CA LYS A 135 6.92 -1.36 -2.85
C LYS A 135 6.06 -0.46 -1.96
N THR A 136 6.20 0.85 -2.07
CA THR A 136 5.38 1.82 -1.32
C THR A 136 3.91 1.74 -1.71
N LEU A 137 3.60 1.71 -3.01
CA LEU A 137 2.23 1.60 -3.53
C LEU A 137 1.58 0.28 -3.12
N TYR A 138 2.27 -0.86 -3.31
CA TYR A 138 1.81 -2.17 -2.86
C TYR A 138 1.43 -2.15 -1.38
N THR A 139 2.33 -1.63 -0.54
CA THR A 139 2.12 -1.58 0.92
C THR A 139 0.91 -0.72 1.27
N HIS A 140 0.78 0.45 0.64
CA HIS A 140 -0.35 1.34 0.86
C HIS A 140 -1.67 0.72 0.40
N ILE A 141 -1.74 0.14 -0.80
CA ILE A 141 -2.95 -0.49 -1.35
C ILE A 141 -3.47 -1.56 -0.39
N VAL A 142 -2.61 -2.48 0.05
CA VAL A 142 -3.00 -3.57 0.95
C VAL A 142 -3.48 -3.02 2.31
N VAL A 143 -2.79 -2.01 2.85
CA VAL A 143 -3.14 -1.40 4.14
C VAL A 143 -4.45 -0.61 4.05
N ASP A 144 -4.66 0.19 3.01
CA ASP A 144 -5.86 1.00 2.85
C ASP A 144 -7.10 0.11 2.64
N ILE A 145 -7.02 -0.90 1.76
CA ILE A 145 -8.12 -1.87 1.58
C ILE A 145 -8.44 -2.61 2.88
N LYS A 146 -7.42 -3.00 3.65
CA LYS A 146 -7.61 -3.58 4.99
C LYS A 146 -8.32 -2.62 5.93
N ASN A 147 -7.93 -1.36 5.96
CA ASN A 147 -8.51 -0.34 6.85
C ASN A 147 -9.97 -0.02 6.47
N ILE A 148 -10.27 0.07 5.18
CA ILE A 148 -11.63 0.24 4.65
C ILE A 148 -12.55 -0.90 5.11
N ASN A 149 -12.01 -2.12 5.19
CA ASN A 149 -12.76 -3.32 5.59
C ASN A 149 -12.64 -3.65 7.10
N ALA A 150 -12.01 -2.79 7.91
CA ALA A 150 -11.68 -3.12 9.30
C ALA A 150 -12.89 -3.22 10.24
N LYS A 151 -13.93 -2.40 10.00
CA LYS A 151 -15.17 -2.42 10.81
C LYS A 151 -16.21 -3.38 10.24
N HIS A 152 -16.45 -3.28 8.94
CA HIS A 152 -17.37 -4.11 8.17
C HIS A 152 -16.83 -4.24 6.74
N LYS A 153 -17.22 -5.30 6.04
CA LYS A 153 -16.85 -5.47 4.62
C LYS A 153 -17.51 -4.39 3.78
N ASN A 154 -16.72 -3.55 3.12
CA ASN A 154 -17.22 -2.53 2.20
C ASN A 154 -17.39 -3.14 0.80
N ASN A 155 -18.50 -3.84 0.60
CA ASN A 155 -18.76 -4.58 -0.64
C ASN A 155 -18.79 -3.69 -1.88
N LYS A 156 -19.19 -2.41 -1.76
CA LYS A 156 -19.19 -1.46 -2.87
C LYS A 156 -17.76 -1.23 -3.39
N VAL A 157 -16.85 -0.81 -2.51
CA VAL A 157 -15.45 -0.57 -2.87
C VAL A 157 -14.78 -1.86 -3.33
N ASN A 158 -15.00 -2.98 -2.62
CA ASN A 158 -14.43 -4.27 -3.00
C ASN A 158 -14.88 -4.72 -4.39
N THR A 159 -16.19 -4.62 -4.69
CA THR A 159 -16.73 -5.03 -5.99
C THR A 159 -16.14 -4.21 -7.12
N THR A 160 -16.01 -2.89 -6.95
CA THR A 160 -15.41 -2.01 -7.96
C THR A 160 -13.94 -2.35 -8.17
N LEU A 161 -13.15 -2.50 -7.10
CA LEU A 161 -11.74 -2.85 -7.22
C LEU A 161 -11.53 -4.25 -7.82
N GLN A 162 -12.32 -5.24 -7.41
CA GLN A 162 -12.27 -6.60 -8.00
C GLN A 162 -12.61 -6.58 -9.50
N ASN A 163 -13.59 -5.76 -9.92
CA ASN A 163 -13.88 -5.56 -11.35
C ASN A 163 -12.68 -4.96 -12.08
N PHE A 164 -12.07 -3.93 -11.48
CA PHE A 164 -10.88 -3.30 -12.02
C PHE A 164 -9.69 -4.28 -12.13
N MET A 165 -9.56 -5.23 -11.20
CA MET A 165 -8.50 -6.25 -11.25
C MET A 165 -8.59 -7.18 -12.46
N TYR A 166 -9.77 -7.44 -13.01
CA TYR A 166 -9.89 -8.20 -14.27
C TYR A 166 -9.16 -7.51 -15.43
N THR A 167 -9.21 -6.18 -15.47
CA THR A 167 -8.49 -5.37 -16.46
C THR A 167 -6.99 -5.42 -16.17
N MET A 168 -6.59 -5.24 -14.90
CA MET A 168 -5.17 -5.20 -14.51
C MET A 168 -4.42 -6.52 -14.74
N LEU A 169 -5.05 -7.67 -14.52
CA LEU A 169 -4.39 -8.97 -14.77
C LEU A 169 -4.24 -9.28 -16.26
N ARG A 170 -5.01 -8.60 -17.12
CA ARG A 170 -4.90 -8.66 -18.57
C ARG A 170 -4.05 -7.54 -19.16
N ASP A 171 -3.46 -6.68 -18.32
CA ASP A 171 -2.58 -5.60 -18.73
C ASP A 171 -1.37 -6.17 -19.50
N SER A 172 -0.93 -5.45 -20.54
CA SER A 172 0.24 -5.81 -21.33
C SER A 172 1.53 -5.71 -20.53
N ASN A 173 1.56 -4.92 -19.45
CA ASN A 173 2.71 -4.77 -18.58
C ASN A 173 2.79 -5.94 -17.57
N PRO A 174 3.78 -6.84 -17.72
CA PRO A 174 3.89 -8.03 -16.88
C PRO A 174 4.22 -7.69 -15.41
N ILE A 175 4.87 -6.56 -15.14
CA ILE A 175 5.24 -6.15 -13.79
C ILE A 175 4.00 -5.69 -13.04
N ALA A 176 3.18 -4.85 -13.68
CA ALA A 176 1.92 -4.38 -13.11
C ALA A 176 0.98 -5.55 -12.84
N ALA A 177 0.74 -6.42 -13.84
CA ALA A 177 -0.11 -7.59 -13.69
C ALA A 177 0.37 -8.55 -12.59
N LYS A 178 1.68 -8.80 -12.47
CA LYS A 178 2.25 -9.64 -11.40
C LYS A 178 2.03 -9.04 -10.02
N ILE A 179 2.31 -7.75 -9.82
CA ILE A 179 2.14 -7.11 -8.50
C ILE A 179 0.65 -7.01 -8.16
N SER A 180 -0.20 -6.73 -9.14
CA SER A 180 -1.65 -6.78 -9.01
C SER A 180 -2.14 -8.15 -8.53
N LEU A 181 -1.62 -9.24 -9.10
CA LEU A 181 -1.90 -10.60 -8.64
C LEU A 181 -1.43 -10.82 -7.19
N ASP A 182 -0.22 -10.38 -6.84
CA ASP A 182 0.29 -10.49 -5.47
C ASP A 182 -0.63 -9.77 -4.47
N VAL A 183 -1.14 -8.58 -4.81
CA VAL A 183 -2.09 -7.84 -3.97
C VAL A 183 -3.36 -8.66 -3.74
N MET A 184 -3.92 -9.27 -4.78
CA MET A 184 -5.11 -10.11 -4.65
C MET A 184 -4.85 -11.33 -3.75
N ALA A 185 -3.72 -12.01 -3.95
CA ALA A 185 -3.31 -13.14 -3.12
C ALA A 185 -3.14 -12.73 -1.66
N GLU A 186 -2.51 -11.59 -1.38
CA GLU A 186 -2.32 -11.06 -0.02
C GLU A 186 -3.66 -10.70 0.64
N LEU A 187 -4.60 -10.08 -0.09
CA LEU A 187 -5.93 -9.74 0.43
C LEU A 187 -6.80 -10.97 0.68
N TYR A 188 -6.65 -12.02 -0.13
CA TYR A 188 -7.28 -13.32 0.09
C TYR A 188 -6.75 -13.98 1.36
N LYS A 189 -5.41 -14.07 1.52
CA LYS A 189 -4.77 -14.62 2.75
C LYS A 189 -5.18 -13.89 4.02
N ARG A 190 -5.38 -12.56 3.93
CA ARG A 190 -5.88 -11.73 5.04
C ARG A 190 -7.38 -11.88 5.31
N ASN A 191 -8.09 -12.77 4.61
CA ASN A 191 -9.53 -12.98 4.69
C ASN A 191 -10.38 -11.74 4.37
N ILE A 192 -9.84 -10.79 3.59
CA ILE A 192 -10.55 -9.58 3.18
C ILE A 192 -11.35 -9.87 1.91
N TRP A 193 -10.65 -10.30 0.86
CA TRP A 193 -11.22 -10.72 -0.44
C TRP A 193 -11.26 -12.25 -0.56
N ASN A 194 -11.87 -12.89 0.44
CA ASN A 194 -12.12 -14.33 0.45
C ASN A 194 -13.53 -14.59 -0.11
N ASP A 195 -13.66 -14.55 -1.44
CA ASP A 195 -14.90 -14.80 -2.18
C ASP A 195 -14.64 -15.46 -3.53
N ALA A 196 -15.69 -16.05 -4.11
CA ALA A 196 -15.62 -16.73 -5.40
C ALA A 196 -15.14 -15.81 -6.53
N LYS A 197 -15.55 -14.55 -6.52
CA LYS A 197 -15.16 -13.58 -7.55
C LYS A 197 -13.63 -13.39 -7.58
N THR A 198 -13.01 -13.16 -6.43
CA THR A 198 -11.56 -12.97 -6.31
C THR A 198 -10.80 -14.19 -6.80
N VAL A 199 -11.24 -15.39 -6.41
CA VAL A 199 -10.62 -16.64 -6.84
C VAL A 199 -10.72 -16.82 -8.36
N ASN A 200 -11.89 -16.56 -8.96
CA ASN A 200 -12.09 -16.68 -10.40
C ASN A 200 -11.43 -15.55 -11.20
N VAL A 201 -11.05 -14.43 -10.57
CA VAL A 201 -10.13 -13.46 -11.18
C VAL A 201 -8.72 -14.06 -11.21
N ILE A 202 -8.26 -14.67 -10.11
CA ILE A 202 -6.92 -15.27 -10.00
C ILE A 202 -6.73 -16.45 -10.96
N THR A 203 -7.77 -17.27 -11.21
CA THR A 203 -7.69 -18.37 -12.21
C THR A 203 -7.30 -17.85 -13.60
N THR A 204 -7.71 -16.63 -13.97
CA THR A 204 -7.33 -16.04 -15.27
C THR A 204 -5.82 -15.81 -15.40
N ALA A 205 -5.12 -15.57 -14.29
CA ALA A 205 -3.67 -15.38 -14.26
C ALA A 205 -2.90 -16.67 -14.57
N CYS A 206 -3.49 -17.84 -14.30
CA CYS A 206 -2.91 -19.14 -14.65
C CYS A 206 -2.82 -19.37 -16.16
N PHE A 207 -3.58 -18.62 -16.96
CA PHE A 207 -3.61 -18.70 -18.42
C PHE A 207 -2.90 -17.52 -19.11
N CYS A 208 -2.16 -16.70 -18.35
CA CYS A 208 -1.37 -15.61 -18.92
C CYS A 208 -0.21 -16.14 -19.78
N LYS A 209 0.19 -15.38 -20.81
CA LYS A 209 1.36 -15.71 -21.65
C LYS A 209 2.69 -15.63 -20.91
N VAL A 210 2.73 -14.98 -19.75
CA VAL A 210 3.95 -14.69 -18.99
C VAL A 210 4.13 -15.73 -17.90
N THR A 211 5.14 -16.60 -18.04
CA THR A 211 5.41 -17.73 -17.15
C THR A 211 5.49 -17.33 -15.68
N LYS A 212 6.07 -16.17 -15.34
CA LYS A 212 6.14 -15.68 -13.95
C LYS A 212 4.77 -15.43 -13.32
N ILE A 213 3.79 -14.96 -14.10
CA ILE A 213 2.41 -14.70 -13.63
C ILE A 213 1.69 -16.04 -13.47
N VAL A 214 1.85 -16.95 -14.43
CA VAL A 214 1.31 -18.32 -14.35
C VAL A 214 1.81 -19.03 -13.10
N VAL A 215 3.13 -19.01 -12.85
CA VAL A 215 3.74 -19.60 -11.65
C VAL A 215 3.18 -18.98 -10.38
N ALA A 216 2.99 -17.65 -10.34
CA ALA A 216 2.40 -16.98 -9.18
C ALA A 216 0.93 -17.41 -8.94
N GLY A 217 0.13 -17.52 -10.00
CA GLY A 217 -1.25 -18.01 -9.92
C GLY A 217 -1.34 -19.46 -9.46
N LEU A 218 -0.49 -20.34 -10.00
CA LEU A 218 -0.42 -21.74 -9.58
C LEU A 218 0.06 -21.88 -8.13
N LYS A 219 1.06 -21.10 -7.70
CA LYS A 219 1.53 -21.06 -6.30
C LYS A 219 0.42 -20.64 -5.34
N PHE A 220 -0.43 -19.70 -5.74
CA PHE A 220 -1.60 -19.31 -4.95
C PHE A 220 -2.53 -20.50 -4.67
N PHE A 221 -2.88 -21.30 -5.69
CA PHE A 221 -3.75 -22.46 -5.52
C PHE A 221 -3.09 -23.63 -4.79
N LEU A 222 -1.76 -23.78 -4.93
CA LEU A 222 -1.00 -24.81 -4.21
C LEU A 222 -0.84 -24.51 -2.72
N GLY A 223 -1.12 -23.28 -2.27
CA GLY A 223 -0.94 -22.87 -0.88
C GLY A 223 0.52 -22.89 -0.40
N LYS A 224 1.49 -22.95 -1.33
CA LYS A 224 2.91 -22.80 -0.98
C LYS A 224 3.21 -21.32 -0.77
N ASP A 225 3.08 -20.87 0.47
CA ASP A 225 3.50 -19.54 0.87
C ASP A 225 5.03 -19.40 0.70
N GLU A 226 5.47 -18.34 0.03
CA GLU A 226 6.86 -17.87 0.08
C GLU A 226 7.19 -17.23 1.44
N ASP A 227 6.68 -17.79 2.53
CA ASP A 227 6.98 -17.33 3.89
C ASP A 227 8.44 -17.62 4.27
N GLU A 228 9.17 -18.41 3.48
CA GLU A 228 10.60 -18.66 3.68
C GLU A 228 11.55 -17.57 3.16
N LYS A 229 11.10 -16.60 2.34
CA LYS A 229 12.03 -15.65 1.68
C LYS A 229 12.07 -14.22 2.21
N ASN A 230 11.18 -13.83 3.11
CA ASN A 230 11.17 -12.46 3.68
C ASN A 230 11.61 -12.36 5.14
N ASP A 231 12.01 -13.46 5.78
CA ASP A 231 12.64 -13.47 7.12
C ASP A 231 14.18 -13.60 7.07
N SER A 232 14.81 -13.33 5.92
CA SER A 232 16.28 -13.26 5.78
C SER A 232 16.90 -11.96 6.35
N ASP A 233 16.25 -11.34 7.34
CA ASP A 233 16.86 -10.40 8.29
C ASP A 233 16.60 -10.87 9.73
N SER A 234 16.45 -12.18 9.94
CA SER A 234 16.58 -12.75 11.28
C SER A 234 18.06 -12.90 11.60
N ASP A 235 18.60 -11.87 12.26
CA ASP A 235 19.48 -12.11 13.40
C ASP A 235 18.99 -13.37 14.11
N SER A 236 19.86 -14.37 14.21
CA SER A 236 19.60 -15.58 14.97
C SER A 236 19.55 -15.21 16.45
N GLU A 237 18.42 -14.65 16.88
CA GLU A 237 18.10 -14.50 18.29
C GLU A 237 18.00 -15.92 18.87
N PRO A 238 18.79 -16.26 19.91
CA PRO A 238 18.74 -17.57 20.54
C PRO A 238 17.32 -17.83 21.05
N GLU A 239 16.83 -19.07 20.90
CA GLU A 239 15.51 -19.49 21.37
C GLU A 239 15.16 -18.84 22.71
N GLY A 240 14.22 -17.89 22.67
CA GLY A 240 13.83 -17.12 23.84
C GLY A 240 13.25 -18.02 24.93
N PRO A 241 13.32 -17.61 26.21
CA PRO A 241 12.89 -18.43 27.34
C PRO A 241 11.42 -18.85 27.22
N THR A 242 11.15 -20.14 27.38
CA THR A 242 9.79 -20.67 27.29
C THR A 242 8.92 -20.18 28.44
N THR A 243 7.59 -20.34 28.30
CA THR A 243 6.64 -20.03 29.39
C THR A 243 6.96 -20.78 30.68
N ARG A 244 7.58 -21.96 30.58
CA ARG A 244 8.04 -22.76 31.72
C ARG A 244 9.25 -22.12 32.38
N ASP A 245 10.23 -21.68 31.61
CA ASP A 245 11.47 -21.06 32.13
C ASP A 245 11.21 -19.75 32.85
N VAL A 246 10.28 -18.94 32.33
CA VAL A 246 9.86 -17.67 32.98
C VAL A 246 9.15 -17.95 34.31
N MET A 247 8.38 -19.04 34.40
CA MET A 247 7.69 -19.43 35.64
C MET A 247 8.66 -19.99 36.68
N VAL A 248 9.62 -20.82 36.25
CA VAL A 248 10.68 -21.40 37.10
C VAL A 248 11.59 -20.30 37.67
N LYS A 249 12.02 -19.33 36.84
CA LYS A 249 12.83 -18.19 37.30
C LYS A 249 12.14 -17.34 38.36
N TYR A 250 10.81 -17.21 38.30
CA TYR A 250 10.05 -16.50 39.32
C TYR A 250 9.89 -17.33 40.61
N SER A 251 9.70 -18.65 40.49
CA SER A 251 9.52 -19.52 41.66
C SER A 251 10.82 -19.72 42.46
N THR A 252 11.97 -19.78 41.79
CA THR A 252 13.29 -19.95 42.44
C THR A 252 13.91 -18.63 42.92
N GLY A 253 13.41 -17.48 42.46
CA GLY A 253 13.92 -16.16 42.81
C GLY A 253 13.19 -15.47 43.98
N ARG A 254 13.72 -14.31 44.40
CA ARG A 254 13.08 -13.47 45.42
C ARG A 254 11.72 -12.93 44.93
N LYS A 255 10.65 -13.28 45.65
CA LYS A 255 9.26 -12.92 45.36
C LYS A 255 8.94 -11.46 45.72
N THR A 256 9.47 -10.53 44.92
CA THR A 256 9.23 -9.09 45.08
C THR A 256 8.17 -8.58 44.09
N SER A 257 7.50 -7.48 44.44
CA SER A 257 6.52 -6.80 43.57
C SER A 257 7.12 -6.42 42.20
N LYS A 258 8.40 -6.02 42.16
CA LYS A 258 9.13 -5.72 40.92
C LYS A 258 9.31 -6.96 40.03
N ASN A 259 9.62 -8.12 40.61
CA ASN A 259 9.82 -9.37 39.86
C ASN A 259 8.51 -9.95 39.32
N LYS A 260 7.39 -9.80 40.07
CA LYS A 260 6.06 -10.16 39.60
C LYS A 260 5.68 -9.38 38.32
N LYS A 261 5.89 -8.05 38.32
CA LYS A 261 5.64 -7.20 37.13
C LYS A 261 6.50 -7.59 35.92
N LYS A 262 7.75 -8.02 36.13
CA LYS A 262 8.62 -8.50 35.03
C LYS A 262 8.11 -9.80 34.42
N MET A 263 7.71 -10.76 35.25
CA MET A 263 7.14 -12.04 34.81
C MET A 263 5.84 -11.85 34.02
N GLU A 264 4.94 -10.98 34.48
CA GLU A 264 3.69 -10.68 33.78
C GLU A 264 3.93 -10.03 32.40
N LYS A 265 4.92 -9.12 32.29
CA LYS A 265 5.30 -8.52 31.01
C LYS A 265 5.86 -9.58 30.05
N ALA A 266 6.76 -10.45 30.52
CA ALA A 266 7.33 -11.53 29.71
C ALA A 266 6.25 -12.53 29.24
N MET A 267 5.32 -12.93 30.11
CA MET A 267 4.19 -13.77 29.72
C MET A 267 3.26 -13.11 28.70
N LYS A 268 3.02 -11.79 28.79
CA LYS A 268 2.22 -11.05 27.79
C LYS A 268 2.89 -11.03 26.42
N VAL A 269 4.21 -10.88 26.37
CA VAL A 269 4.99 -10.94 25.11
C VAL A 269 4.93 -12.36 24.53
N LEU A 270 5.20 -13.40 25.33
CA LEU A 270 5.13 -14.79 24.88
C LEU A 270 3.72 -15.20 24.39
N LYS A 271 2.65 -14.72 25.05
CA LYS A 271 1.26 -14.93 24.59
C LYS A 271 0.96 -14.19 23.28
N LYS A 272 1.53 -13.02 23.05
CA LYS A 272 1.43 -12.30 21.76
C LYS A 272 2.15 -13.06 20.65
N HIS A 273 3.35 -13.59 20.91
CA HIS A 273 4.09 -14.41 19.95
C HIS A 273 3.37 -15.73 19.64
N LYS A 274 2.86 -16.45 20.64
CA LYS A 274 2.04 -17.67 20.42
C LYS A 274 0.73 -17.40 19.67
N LYS A 275 0.14 -16.21 19.79
CA LYS A 275 -1.03 -15.84 18.98
C LYS A 275 -0.69 -15.53 17.52
N LYS A 276 0.55 -15.13 17.22
CA LYS A 276 1.03 -14.95 15.84
C LYS A 276 1.33 -16.30 15.18
N ALA A 277 1.79 -17.29 15.94
CA ALA A 277 2.03 -18.66 15.49
C ALA A 277 0.76 -19.54 15.48
N LYS A 278 -0.39 -19.03 15.01
CA LYS A 278 -1.63 -19.80 14.94
C LYS A 278 -1.81 -20.44 13.56
N VAL A 279 -1.71 -21.78 13.56
CA VAL A 279 -2.27 -22.80 12.66
C VAL A 279 -2.19 -22.47 11.16
N GLU A 280 -1.33 -23.19 10.44
CA GLU A 280 -1.38 -23.33 8.99
C GLU A 280 -2.80 -23.79 8.59
N VAL A 281 -3.59 -22.85 8.08
CA VAL A 281 -4.85 -23.16 7.43
C VAL A 281 -4.50 -23.60 6.02
N PHE A 282 -4.48 -24.90 5.77
CA PHE A 282 -4.42 -25.42 4.41
C PHE A 282 -5.58 -24.81 3.61
N ASN A 283 -5.27 -23.92 2.67
CA ASN A 283 -6.22 -23.16 1.87
C ASN A 283 -6.88 -24.00 0.75
N PHE A 284 -7.33 -25.24 1.05
CA PHE A 284 -8.25 -25.99 0.17
C PHE A 284 -9.53 -25.16 -0.13
N SER A 285 -9.83 -24.17 0.72
CA SER A 285 -10.86 -23.15 0.52
C SER A 285 -10.83 -22.47 -0.85
N ALA A 286 -9.65 -22.20 -1.44
CA ALA A 286 -9.60 -21.47 -2.71
C ALA A 286 -10.12 -22.31 -3.88
N ILE A 287 -9.80 -23.60 -3.92
CA ILE A 287 -10.24 -24.49 -5.00
C ILE A 287 -11.77 -24.66 -4.99
N HIS A 288 -12.39 -24.71 -3.80
CA HIS A 288 -13.84 -24.80 -3.66
C HIS A 288 -14.60 -23.56 -4.14
N LEU A 289 -13.90 -22.44 -4.31
CA LEU A 289 -14.48 -21.17 -4.77
C LEU A 289 -14.37 -20.99 -6.29
N ILE A 290 -13.75 -21.92 -7.01
CA ILE A 290 -13.69 -21.93 -8.48
C ILE A 290 -15.07 -22.30 -9.02
N HIS A 291 -15.58 -21.54 -10.01
CA HIS A 291 -16.92 -21.79 -10.57
C HIS A 291 -17.00 -23.10 -11.36
N ASP A 292 -15.97 -23.39 -12.16
CA ASP A 292 -15.86 -24.61 -12.96
C ASP A 292 -14.46 -25.23 -12.78
N PRO A 293 -14.27 -26.06 -11.73
CA PRO A 293 -12.98 -26.66 -11.45
C PRO A 293 -12.57 -27.72 -12.50
N GLN A 294 -13.54 -28.32 -13.20
CA GLN A 294 -13.26 -29.30 -14.25
C GLN A 294 -12.68 -28.62 -15.48
N ASP A 295 -13.38 -27.63 -16.05
CA ASP A 295 -12.88 -26.85 -17.20
C ASP A 295 -11.55 -26.17 -16.88
N PHE A 296 -11.37 -25.68 -15.65
CA PHE A 296 -10.09 -25.12 -15.21
C PHE A 296 -8.95 -26.15 -15.30
N SER A 297 -9.18 -27.38 -14.83
CA SER A 297 -8.18 -28.45 -14.84
C SER A 297 -7.88 -28.94 -16.27
N GLU A 298 -8.91 -29.10 -17.09
CA GLU A 298 -8.77 -29.50 -18.50
C GLU A 298 -7.98 -28.46 -19.31
N LYS A 299 -8.26 -27.16 -19.11
CA LYS A 299 -7.51 -26.07 -19.76
C LYS A 299 -6.04 -26.04 -19.33
N LEU A 300 -5.76 -26.24 -18.04
CA LEU A 300 -4.40 -26.31 -17.53
C LEU A 300 -3.63 -27.49 -18.12
N LEU A 301 -4.25 -28.67 -18.19
CA LEU A 301 -3.65 -29.85 -18.80
C LEU A 301 -3.35 -29.62 -20.28
N LYS A 302 -4.31 -29.09 -21.05
CA LYS A 302 -4.13 -28.76 -22.47
C LYS A 302 -3.00 -27.75 -22.68
N GLN A 303 -2.90 -26.74 -21.80
CA GLN A 303 -1.79 -25.77 -21.85
C GLN A 303 -0.44 -26.46 -21.58
N LEU A 304 -0.39 -27.38 -20.62
CA LEU A 304 0.81 -28.16 -20.31
C LEU A 304 1.24 -29.06 -21.47
N GLU A 305 0.30 -29.79 -22.07
CA GLU A 305 0.53 -30.65 -23.24
C GLU A 305 1.06 -29.87 -24.45
N SER A 306 0.55 -28.65 -24.65
CA SER A 306 1.00 -27.76 -25.73
C SER A 306 2.32 -27.04 -25.45
N SER A 307 2.77 -27.00 -24.19
CA SER A 307 3.95 -26.24 -23.77
C SER A 307 5.25 -26.96 -24.14
N LYS A 308 6.13 -26.27 -24.86
CA LYS A 308 7.51 -26.72 -25.13
C LYS A 308 8.53 -26.21 -24.11
N GLU A 309 8.10 -25.43 -23.11
CA GLU A 309 9.00 -24.87 -22.10
C GLU A 309 9.33 -25.89 -21.00
N ARG A 310 10.62 -26.03 -20.68
CA ARG A 310 11.08 -26.81 -19.52
C ARG A 310 10.65 -26.07 -18.24
N PHE A 311 9.60 -26.56 -17.57
CA PHE A 311 9.28 -26.14 -16.22
C PHE A 311 10.40 -26.62 -15.28
N ARG A 312 11.33 -25.73 -14.91
CA ARG A 312 12.29 -26.02 -13.83
C ARG A 312 11.53 -25.91 -12.50
N GLY A 313 11.47 -27.03 -11.80
CA GLY A 313 10.97 -27.12 -10.41
C GLY A 313 11.85 -26.39 -9.42
#